data_AF-A0AAW0P4F8-F1
#
_entry.id   AF-A0AAW0P4F8-F1
#
_cell.length_a   1.000
_cell.length_b   1.000
_cell.length_c   1.000
_cell.angle_alpha   90.00
_cell.angle_beta   90.00
_cell.angle_gamma   90.00
#
_symmetry.space_group_name_H-M   'P 1'
#
loop_
_entity.id
_entity.type
_entity.pdbx_description
1 polymer ?
#
loop_
_entity_poly.entity_id
_entity_poly.type
_entity_poly.pdbx_seq_one_letter_code
_entity_poly.pdbx_strand_id
1 'polypeptide(L)'
;MAAPLTLLLIVGTSIRLFLFRSSLADVIAERVEVVSPLTAWKRVIEGLALLDLGVSPYSGDVFHETPLIIYLFHFVVDYAEITFMLADVITAVALYWQSRIITHKC
;
A
#
# COMPACT_ATOMS: atom_id res chain seq x y z
N MET A 1 -9.62 -23.35 13.40
CA MET A 1 -10.66 -22.31 13.57
C MET A 1 -10.49 -21.30 12.45
N ALA A 2 -11.17 -21.48 11.30
CA ALA A 2 -11.07 -20.59 10.14
C ALA A 2 -12.07 -19.41 10.21
N ALA A 3 -13.18 -19.60 10.94
CA ALA A 3 -14.21 -18.57 11.18
C ALA A 3 -13.68 -17.21 11.70
N PRO A 4 -12.73 -17.14 12.66
CA PRO A 4 -12.21 -15.85 13.09
C PRO A 4 -11.35 -15.17 12.02
N LEU A 5 -10.59 -15.93 11.22
CA LEU A 5 -9.78 -15.37 10.15
C LEU A 5 -10.67 -14.79 9.04
N THR A 6 -11.69 -15.54 8.61
CA THR A 6 -12.62 -15.07 7.58
C THR A 6 -13.35 -13.81 8.00
N LEU A 7 -13.74 -13.71 9.27
CA LEU A 7 -14.37 -12.51 9.82
C LEU A 7 -13.41 -11.30 9.77
N LEU A 8 -12.16 -11.48 10.21
CA LEU A 8 -11.16 -10.42 10.19
C LEU A 8 -10.83 -9.93 8.78
N LEU A 9 -10.75 -10.85 7.81
CA LEU A 9 -10.55 -10.48 6.40
C LEU A 9 -11.72 -9.65 5.87
N ILE A 10 -12.97 -10.08 6.09
CA ILE A 10 -14.15 -9.35 5.62
C ILE A 10 -14.20 -7.96 6.25
N VAL A 11 -14.03 -7.86 7.56
CA VAL A 11 -14.08 -6.58 8.28
C VAL A 11 -12.93 -5.67 7.84
N GLY A 12 -11.70 -6.18 7.78
CA GLY A 12 -10.53 -5.41 7.39
C GLY A 12 -10.62 -4.86 5.97
N THR A 13 -10.98 -5.71 4.99
CA THR A 13 -11.14 -5.28 3.59
C THR A 13 -12.31 -4.30 3.44
N SER A 14 -13.40 -4.50 4.18
CA SER A 14 -14.55 -3.58 4.16
C SER A 14 -14.20 -2.20 4.71
N ILE A 15 -13.42 -2.13 5.81
CA ILE A 15 -12.90 -0.87 6.35
C ILE A 15 -11.97 -0.21 5.33
N ARG A 16 -11.06 -0.97 4.71
CA ARG A 16 -10.13 -0.45 3.70
C ARG A 16 -10.88 0.15 2.51
N LEU A 17 -11.88 -0.57 1.99
CA LEU A 17 -12.75 -0.11 0.91
C LEU A 17 -13.51 1.17 1.28
N PHE A 18 -14.06 1.24 2.50
CA PHE A 18 -14.75 2.43 2.99
C PHE A 18 -13.80 3.63 3.07
N LEU A 19 -12.59 3.45 3.58
CA LEU A 19 -11.58 4.51 3.68
C LEU A 19 -11.14 5.01 2.29
N PHE A 20 -10.93 4.11 1.32
CA PHE A 20 -10.56 4.50 -0.05
C PHE A 20 -11.63 5.35 -0.74
N ARG A 21 -12.91 5.13 -0.44
CA ARG A 21 -14.03 5.90 -1.02
C ARG A 21 -14.42 7.13 -0.21
N SER A 22 -13.83 7.32 0.96
CA SER A 22 -14.12 8.44 1.86
C SER A 22 -13.23 9.63 1.55
N SER A 23 -13.76 10.85 1.71
CA SER A 23 -12.98 12.10 1.63
C SER A 23 -11.94 12.25 2.75
N LEU A 24 -11.97 11.36 3.76
CA LEU A 24 -10.97 11.33 4.83
C LEU A 24 -9.56 11.09 4.29
N ALA A 25 -9.42 10.29 3.22
CA ALA A 25 -8.12 10.01 2.62
C ALA A 25 -7.45 11.29 2.12
N ASP A 26 -8.20 12.16 1.44
CA ASP A 26 -7.70 13.43 0.92
C ASP A 26 -7.27 14.39 2.04
N VAL A 27 -8.10 14.49 3.09
CA VAL A 27 -7.81 15.37 4.23
C VAL A 27 -6.53 14.94 4.95
N ILE A 28 -6.32 13.63 5.12
CA ILE A 28 -5.14 13.09 5.80
C ILE A 28 -3.89 13.20 4.91
N ALA A 29 -4.04 13.03 3.60
CA ALA A 29 -2.93 13.09 2.65
C ALA A 29 -2.20 14.45 2.64
N GLU A 30 -2.90 15.52 2.99
CA GLU A 30 -2.34 16.88 3.07
C GLU A 30 -1.67 17.20 4.42
N ARG A 31 -1.73 16.30 5.40
CA ARG A 31 -1.18 16.53 6.75
C ARG A 31 0.22 15.95 6.88
N VAL A 32 1.19 16.84 7.07
CA VAL A 32 2.60 16.52 7.35
C VAL A 32 2.81 15.65 8.59
N GLU A 33 1.88 15.68 9.55
CA GLU A 33 1.93 14.85 10.76
C GLU A 33 1.77 13.34 10.46
N VAL A 34 1.04 13.00 9.41
CA VAL A 34 0.70 11.62 9.06
C VAL A 34 1.44 11.17 7.81
N VAL A 35 1.69 12.08 6.88
CA VAL A 35 2.35 11.81 5.60
C VAL A 35 3.71 12.47 5.56
N SER A 36 4.76 11.65 5.53
CA SER A 36 6.13 12.15 5.36
C SER A 36 6.37 12.56 3.89
N PRO A 37 7.14 13.63 3.62
CA PRO A 37 7.46 14.04 2.26
C PRO A 37 8.29 13.01 1.50
N LEU A 38 8.95 12.07 2.19
CA LEU A 38 9.80 11.05 1.59
C LEU A 38 9.01 9.83 1.09
N THR A 39 7.98 9.40 1.82
CA THR A 39 7.26 8.15 1.55
C THR A 39 5.80 8.34 1.13
N ALA A 40 5.39 9.58 0.84
CA ALA A 40 4.02 9.88 0.43
C ALA A 40 3.65 9.20 -0.90
N TRP A 41 2.41 8.71 -1.02
CA TRP A 41 1.87 8.20 -2.29
C TRP A 41 1.98 9.23 -3.44
N LYS A 42 1.85 10.52 -3.12
CA LYS A 42 2.05 11.62 -4.07
C LYS A 42 3.44 11.63 -4.72
N ARG A 43 4.50 11.23 -3.99
CA ARG A 43 5.85 11.10 -4.56
C ARG A 43 5.93 10.00 -5.60
N VAL A 44 5.21 8.88 -5.40
CA VAL A 44 5.12 7.80 -6.38
C VAL A 44 4.49 8.31 -7.68
N ILE A 45 3.36 9.01 -7.59
CA ILE A 45 2.67 9.58 -8.76
C ILE A 45 3.56 10.59 -9.49
N GLU A 46 4.21 11.50 -8.76
CA GLU A 46 5.12 12.49 -9.36
C GLU A 46 6.35 11.82 -10.00
N GLY A 47 6.91 10.79 -9.35
CA GLY A 47 8.01 10.01 -9.89
C GLY A 47 7.64 9.30 -11.19
N LEU A 48 6.45 8.69 -11.26
CA LEU A 48 5.95 8.06 -12.49
C LEU A 48 5.72 9.10 -13.60
N ALA A 49 5.16 10.26 -13.27
CA ALA A 49 4.97 11.33 -14.26
C ALA A 49 6.31 11.83 -14.84
N LEU A 50 7.37 11.92 -14.03
CA LEU A 50 8.71 12.23 -14.52
C LEU A 50 9.25 11.14 -15.43
N LEU A 51 9.07 9.87 -15.04
CA LEU A 51 9.50 8.71 -15.82
C LEU A 51 8.84 8.69 -17.20
N ASP A 52 7.53 8.97 -17.26
CA ASP A 52 6.76 9.03 -18.51
C ASP A 52 7.22 10.18 -19.43
N LEU A 53 7.75 11.27 -18.86
CA LEU A 53 8.37 12.38 -19.59
C LEU A 53 9.82 12.10 -20.02
N GLY A 54 10.36 10.92 -19.70
CA GLY A 54 11.76 10.55 -19.99
C GLY A 54 12.78 11.24 -19.08
N VAL A 55 12.33 11.87 -17.99
CA VAL A 55 13.19 12.46 -16.97
C VAL A 55 13.41 11.45 -15.86
N SER A 56 14.66 11.23 -15.46
CA SER A 56 14.95 10.29 -14.36
C SER A 56 14.30 10.79 -13.06
N PRO A 57 13.42 9.99 -12.41
CA PRO A 57 12.73 10.35 -11.16
C PRO A 57 13.68 10.60 -9.98
N TYR A 58 14.93 10.12 -10.10
CA TYR A 58 15.98 10.25 -9.10
C TYR A 58 16.80 11.55 -9.23
N SER A 59 16.65 12.28 -10.33
CA SER A 59 17.45 13.48 -10.62
C SER A 59 17.13 14.66 -9.71
N GLY A 60 15.95 14.66 -9.11
CA GLY A 60 15.41 15.75 -8.27
C GLY A 60 14.99 15.31 -6.88
N ASP A 61 15.48 14.17 -6.39
CA ASP A 61 15.16 13.63 -5.06
C ASP A 61 13.65 13.42 -4.82
N VAL A 62 12.89 13.16 -5.89
CA VAL A 62 11.43 12.99 -5.84
C VAL A 62 11.06 11.58 -5.38
N PHE A 63 11.88 10.59 -5.71
CA PHE A 63 11.63 9.18 -5.46
C PHE A 63 12.86 8.50 -4.86
N HIS A 64 12.70 7.85 -3.72
CA HIS A 64 13.82 7.30 -2.91
C HIS A 64 13.88 5.77 -2.90
N GLU A 65 12.93 5.10 -3.53
CA GLU A 65 12.88 3.65 -3.55
C GLU A 65 13.66 3.08 -4.75
N THR A 66 14.01 1.80 -4.71
CA THR A 66 14.86 1.16 -5.74
C THR A 66 14.31 1.28 -7.18
N PRO A 67 15.16 1.32 -8.23
CA PRO A 67 14.70 1.42 -9.62
C PRO A 67 13.73 0.33 -10.06
N LEU A 68 13.78 -0.86 -9.47
CA LEU A 68 12.84 -1.94 -9.78
C LEU A 68 11.40 -1.59 -9.33
N ILE A 69 11.26 -0.91 -8.19
CA ILE A 69 9.96 -0.65 -7.59
C ILE A 69 9.18 0.41 -8.36
N ILE A 70 9.86 1.37 -9.02
CA ILE A 70 9.17 2.40 -9.78
C ILE A 70 8.54 1.80 -11.04
N TYR A 71 9.21 0.82 -11.67
CA TYR A 71 8.60 0.05 -12.75
C TYR A 71 7.46 -0.82 -12.26
N LEU A 72 7.55 -1.42 -11.06
CA LEU A 72 6.41 -2.12 -10.46
C LEU A 72 5.22 -1.17 -10.28
N PHE A 73 5.46 0.02 -9.72
CA PHE A 73 4.42 1.03 -9.51
C PHE A 73 3.78 1.50 -10.81
N HIS A 74 4.54 1.59 -11.90
CA HIS A 74 3.99 1.90 -13.23
C HIS A 74 2.85 0.94 -13.62
N PHE A 75 2.93 -0.34 -13.24
CA PHE A 75 1.88 -1.32 -13.51
C PHE A 75 0.73 -1.31 -12.49
N VAL A 76 1.03 -1.07 -11.21
CA VAL A 76 0.03 -1.22 -10.13
C VAL A 76 -0.69 0.08 -9.75
N VAL A 77 -0.19 1.25 -10.19
CA VAL A 77 -0.74 2.56 -9.82
C VAL A 77 -2.21 2.71 -10.22
N ASP A 78 -2.58 2.24 -11.41
CA ASP A 78 -3.97 2.27 -11.91
C ASP A 78 -4.91 1.35 -11.12
N TYR A 79 -4.34 0.39 -10.39
CA TYR A 79 -5.05 -0.59 -9.57
C TYR A 79 -4.75 -0.41 -8.09
N ALA A 80 -4.37 0.80 -7.64
CA ALA A 80 -3.92 1.05 -6.27
C ALA A 80 -4.91 0.54 -5.21
N GLU A 81 -6.21 0.83 -5.36
CA GLU A 81 -7.25 0.38 -4.43
C GLU A 81 -7.20 -1.15 -4.22
N ILE A 82 -7.22 -1.91 -5.33
CA ILE A 82 -7.18 -3.37 -5.31
C ILE A 82 -5.83 -3.87 -4.81
N THR A 83 -4.74 -3.25 -5.24
CA THR A 83 -3.37 -3.63 -4.86
C THR A 83 -3.17 -3.55 -3.36
N PHE A 84 -3.59 -2.44 -2.73
CA PHE A 84 -3.49 -2.29 -1.28
C PHE A 84 -4.41 -3.25 -0.53
N MET A 85 -5.64 -3.47 -1.00
CA MET A 85 -6.54 -4.45 -0.39
C MET A 85 -5.98 -5.88 -0.47
N LEU A 86 -5.40 -6.27 -1.60
CA LEU A 86 -4.75 -7.57 -1.76
C LEU A 86 -3.51 -7.70 -0.86
N ALA A 87 -2.70 -6.65 -0.76
CA ALA A 87 -1.54 -6.63 0.14
C ALA A 87 -1.97 -6.84 1.61
N ASP A 88 -3.05 -6.20 2.04
CA ASP A 88 -3.62 -6.37 3.39
C ASP A 88 -4.07 -7.83 3.63
N VAL A 89 -4.77 -8.44 2.65
CA VAL A 89 -5.22 -9.84 2.73
C VAL A 89 -4.05 -10.81 2.77
N ILE A 90 -3.05 -10.64 1.89
CA ILE A 90 -1.84 -11.46 1.85
C ILE A 90 -1.11 -11.38 3.19
N THR A 91 -0.95 -10.17 3.74
CA THR A 91 -0.29 -9.94 5.02
C THR A 91 -1.04 -10.62 6.16
N ALA A 92 -2.37 -10.48 6.21
CA ALA A 92 -3.20 -11.12 7.23
C ALA A 92 -3.11 -12.66 7.18
N VAL A 93 -3.13 -13.25 5.98
CA VAL A 93 -2.97 -14.70 5.79
C VAL A 93 -1.57 -15.18 6.19
N ALA A 94 -0.53 -14.43 5.82
CA ALA A 94 0.84 -14.75 6.18
C ALA A 94 1.05 -14.72 7.70
N LEU A 95 0.53 -13.70 8.39
CA LEU A 95 0.59 -13.59 9.85
C LEU A 95 -0.22 -14.70 10.54
N TYR A 96 -1.40 -15.05 10.02
CA TYR A 96 -2.17 -16.17 10.54
C TYR A 96 -1.41 -17.49 10.42
N TRP A 97 -0.81 -17.74 9.26
CA TRP A 97 -0.04 -18.96 9.04
C TRP A 97 1.18 -19.02 9.96
N GLN A 98 1.92 -17.92 10.09
CA GLN A 98 3.06 -17.81 10.99
C GLN A 98 2.68 -18.04 12.45
N SER A 99 1.62 -17.38 12.93
CA SER A 99 1.14 -17.56 14.32
C SER A 99 0.75 -19.01 14.60
N ARG A 100 0.07 -19.66 13.65
CA ARG A 100 -0.30 -21.08 13.77
C ARG A 100 0.91 -22.00 13.83
N ILE A 101 1.95 -21.75 13.02
CA ILE A 101 3.19 -22.54 13.04
C ILE A 101 3.86 -22.44 14.42
N ILE A 102 3.92 -21.24 14.99
CA ILE A 102 4.55 -21.03 16.31
C ILE A 102 3.77 -21.75 17.41
N THR A 103 2.44 -21.60 17.46
CA THR A 103 1.61 -22.24 18.49
C THR A 103 1.62 -23.77 18.43
N HIS A 104 1.84 -24.37 17.25
CA HIS A 104 1.97 -25.84 17.13
C HIS A 104 3.36 -26.38 17.50
N LYS A 105 4.38 -25.52 17.63
CA LYS A 105 5.75 -25.90 17.97
C LYS A 105 6.12 -25.70 19.45
N CYS A 106 5.29 -24.97 20.21
CA CYS A 106 5.38 -24.83 21.67
C CYS A 106 4.41 -25.78 22.36
#